data_AF-A0A2V7DAJ8-F1
#
_entry.id   AF-A0A2V7DAJ8-F1
#
_cell.length_a   1.000
_cell.length_b   1.000
_cell.length_c   1.000
_cell.angle_alpha   90.00
_cell.angle_beta   90.00
_cell.angle_gamma   90.00
#
_symmetry.space_group_name_H-M   'P 1'
#
loop_
_entity.id
_entity.type
_entity.pdbx_description
1 polymer ?
#
loop_
_entity_poly.entity_id
_entity_poly.type
_entity_poly.pdbx_seq_one_letter_code
_entity_poly.pdbx_strand_id
1 'polypeptide(L)'
;GPEPWELELPLHEAADGAGLSVHWARAKIAALLETRRDGSHEDDVRYAVIDVALRHHLVSPYTSLVAFDVIPIRPGDERLYSHALETNLPHGWDPTAVSGLGQGATAGPLHIALGLCVLTLAAGLFTFGKLDRALAGPRRRGP
;
A
#
# COMPACT_ATOMS: atom_id res chain seq x y z
N GLY A 1 -51.96 -37.04 25.92
CA GLY A 1 -53.04 -36.77 24.95
C GLY A 1 -52.40 -36.30 23.65
N PRO A 2 -53.11 -36.33 22.51
CA PRO A 2 -52.54 -35.83 21.26
C PRO A 2 -52.23 -34.33 21.40
N GLU A 3 -51.03 -33.94 20.99
CA GLU A 3 -50.62 -32.53 20.88
C GLU A 3 -51.55 -31.82 19.88
N PRO A 4 -51.97 -30.57 20.15
CA PRO A 4 -52.80 -29.81 19.22
C PRO A 4 -52.06 -29.56 17.91
N TRP A 5 -52.73 -29.82 16.78
CA TRP A 5 -52.17 -29.73 15.41
C TRP A 5 -52.29 -28.31 14.81
N GLU A 6 -52.83 -27.36 15.57
CA GLU A 6 -53.12 -26.01 15.11
C GLU A 6 -52.37 -25.01 16.01
N LEU A 7 -51.63 -24.09 15.38
CA LEU A 7 -50.84 -23.05 16.03
C LEU A 7 -51.25 -21.70 15.45
N GLU A 8 -51.98 -20.91 16.24
CA GLU A 8 -52.29 -19.53 15.89
C GLU A 8 -51.09 -18.63 16.21
N LEU A 9 -50.52 -18.01 15.18
CA LEU A 9 -49.40 -17.08 15.32
C LEU A 9 -49.91 -15.63 15.28
N PRO A 10 -49.76 -14.84 16.35
CA PRO A 10 -50.13 -13.44 16.35
C PRO A 10 -49.17 -12.64 15.45
N LEU A 11 -49.65 -12.23 14.27
CA LEU A 11 -48.89 -11.45 13.29
C LEU A 11 -48.65 -9.98 13.71
N HIS A 12 -49.26 -9.53 14.81
CA HIS A 12 -49.21 -8.14 15.27
C HIS A 12 -47.86 -7.78 15.91
N GLU A 13 -47.14 -8.75 16.49
CA GLU A 13 -45.82 -8.57 17.09
C GLU A 13 -44.76 -9.26 16.22
N ALA A 14 -44.61 -8.80 14.98
CA ALA A 14 -43.44 -9.16 14.19
C ALA A 14 -42.21 -8.46 14.81
N ALA A 15 -41.37 -9.23 15.50
CA ALA A 15 -40.05 -8.73 15.89
C ALA A 15 -39.31 -8.25 14.63
N ASP A 16 -38.60 -7.12 14.71
CA ASP A 16 -37.76 -6.60 13.63
C ASP A 16 -36.65 -7.60 13.31
N GLY A 17 -36.98 -8.57 12.44
CA GLY A 17 -36.09 -9.63 12.01
C GLY A 17 -35.06 -9.07 11.07
N ALA A 18 -34.00 -8.47 11.62
CA ALA A 18 -32.83 -8.04 10.87
C ALA A 18 -32.30 -9.23 10.04
N GLY A 19 -32.55 -9.20 8.72
CA GLY A 19 -32.12 -10.22 7.77
C GLY A 19 -33.22 -11.08 7.14
N LEU A 20 -34.45 -11.11 7.69
CA LEU A 20 -35.55 -11.87 7.08
C LEU A 20 -35.99 -11.25 5.74
N SER A 21 -36.03 -9.91 5.68
CA SER A 21 -36.33 -9.16 4.46
C SER A 21 -35.30 -9.42 3.36
N VAL A 22 -34.01 -9.48 3.71
CA VAL A 22 -32.92 -9.79 2.78
C VAL A 22 -32.99 -11.24 2.31
N HIS A 23 -33.28 -12.19 3.19
CA HIS A 23 -33.43 -13.60 2.83
C HIS A 23 -34.61 -13.80 1.85
N TRP A 24 -35.77 -13.22 2.16
CA TRP A 24 -36.92 -13.21 1.27
C TRP A 24 -36.60 -12.57 -0.08
N ALA A 25 -35.92 -11.42 -0.09
CA ALA A 25 -35.58 -10.71 -1.33
C ALA A 25 -34.65 -11.55 -2.23
N ARG A 26 -33.65 -12.23 -1.66
CA ARG A 26 -32.79 -13.18 -2.40
C ARG A 26 -33.59 -14.33 -3.00
N ALA A 27 -34.49 -14.92 -2.23
CA ALA A 27 -35.37 -15.99 -2.71
C ALA A 27 -36.29 -15.50 -3.84
N LYS A 28 -36.84 -14.29 -3.72
CA LYS A 28 -37.68 -13.67 -4.76
C LYS A 28 -36.91 -13.43 -6.05
N ILE A 29 -35.68 -12.93 -5.98
CA ILE A 29 -34.81 -12.74 -7.16
C ILE A 29 -34.52 -14.08 -7.83
N ALA A 30 -34.21 -15.12 -7.07
CA ALA A 30 -33.97 -16.46 -7.63
C ALA A 30 -35.20 -17.00 -8.38
N ALA A 31 -36.40 -16.85 -7.79
CA ALA A 31 -37.65 -17.26 -8.44
C ALA A 31 -37.92 -16.49 -9.74
N LEU A 32 -37.68 -15.17 -9.76
CA LEU A 32 -37.82 -14.35 -10.97
C LEU A 32 -36.86 -14.80 -12.07
N LEU A 33 -35.60 -15.10 -11.73
CA LEU A 33 -34.62 -15.58 -12.70
C LEU A 33 -34.99 -16.96 -13.28
N GLU A 34 -35.68 -17.81 -12.53
CA GLU A 34 -36.16 -19.10 -13.04
C GLU A 34 -37.32 -18.91 -14.04
N THR A 35 -38.25 -17.98 -13.80
CA THR A 35 -39.34 -17.71 -14.76
C THR A 35 -38.87 -17.27 -16.14
N ARG A 36 -37.65 -16.73 -16.25
CA ARG A 36 -36.99 -16.46 -17.55
C ARG A 36 -36.70 -17.75 -18.32
N ARG A 37 -36.33 -18.83 -17.64
CA ARG A 37 -36.10 -20.14 -18.27
C ARG A 37 -37.39 -20.76 -18.79
N ASP A 38 -38.50 -20.48 -18.12
CA ASP A 38 -39.84 -20.95 -18.50
C ASP A 38 -40.48 -20.15 -19.66
N GLY A 39 -39.76 -19.21 -20.27
CA GLY A 39 -40.19 -18.47 -21.46
C GLY A 39 -40.85 -17.11 -21.18
N SER A 40 -40.74 -16.58 -19.96
CA SER A 40 -41.19 -15.21 -19.67
C SER A 40 -40.38 -14.18 -20.45
N HIS A 41 -41.02 -13.04 -20.78
CA HIS A 41 -40.34 -11.93 -21.45
C HIS A 41 -39.15 -11.43 -20.63
N GLU A 42 -37.96 -11.43 -21.24
CA GLU A 42 -36.70 -11.16 -20.55
C GLU A 42 -36.65 -9.77 -19.89
N ASP A 43 -37.22 -8.77 -20.57
CA ASP A 43 -37.28 -7.40 -20.06
C ASP A 43 -38.10 -7.30 -18.77
N ASP A 44 -39.25 -7.98 -18.71
CA ASP A 44 -40.12 -7.97 -17.52
C ASP A 44 -39.42 -8.60 -16.31
N VAL A 45 -38.71 -9.71 -16.54
CA VAL A 45 -37.90 -10.36 -15.49
C VAL A 45 -36.77 -9.43 -15.04
N ARG A 46 -36.07 -8.80 -15.99
CA ARG A 46 -34.97 -7.88 -15.70
C ARG A 46 -35.44 -6.70 -14.85
N TYR A 47 -36.53 -6.04 -15.22
CA TYR A 47 -37.07 -4.90 -14.45
C TYR A 47 -37.51 -5.33 -13.04
N ALA A 48 -38.18 -6.48 -12.91
CA ALA A 48 -38.59 -7.00 -11.62
C ALA A 48 -37.39 -7.33 -10.70
N VAL A 49 -36.32 -7.91 -11.25
CA VAL A 49 -35.10 -8.22 -10.49
C VAL A 49 -34.39 -6.94 -10.05
N ILE A 50 -34.27 -5.94 -10.94
CA ILE A 50 -33.65 -4.65 -10.60
C ILE A 50 -34.42 -3.96 -9.47
N ASP A 51 -35.76 -3.94 -9.53
CA ASP A 51 -36.60 -3.32 -8.51
C ASP A 51 -36.41 -3.95 -7.11
N VAL A 52 -36.44 -5.29 -7.02
CA VAL A 52 -36.21 -5.99 -5.75
C VAL A 52 -34.79 -5.80 -5.26
N ALA A 53 -33.79 -5.88 -6.16
CA ALA A 53 -32.39 -5.75 -5.81
C ALA A 53 -32.07 -4.36 -5.25
N LEU A 54 -32.54 -3.28 -5.90
CA LEU A 54 -32.31 -1.91 -5.45
C LEU A 54 -33.02 -1.60 -4.13
N ARG A 55 -34.28 -2.05 -3.96
CA ARG A 55 -35.05 -1.82 -2.73
C ARG A 55 -34.39 -2.43 -1.49
N HIS A 56 -33.73 -3.58 -1.65
CA HIS A 56 -33.09 -4.32 -0.57
C HIS A 56 -31.56 -4.21 -0.55
N HIS A 57 -30.98 -3.30 -1.34
CA HIS A 57 -29.53 -3.10 -1.46
C HIS A 57 -28.75 -4.40 -1.79
N LEU A 58 -29.29 -5.20 -2.70
CA LEU A 58 -28.69 -6.45 -3.16
C LEU A 58 -28.01 -6.27 -4.53
N VAL A 59 -26.95 -7.03 -4.75
CA VAL A 59 -26.32 -7.19 -6.06
C VAL A 59 -27.00 -8.34 -6.80
N SER A 60 -27.28 -8.15 -8.09
CA SER A 60 -27.96 -9.10 -8.97
C SER A 60 -27.20 -9.22 -10.30
N PRO A 61 -27.54 -10.17 -11.19
CA PRO A 61 -26.94 -10.21 -12.54
C PRO A 61 -27.12 -8.92 -13.35
N TYR A 62 -28.07 -8.06 -12.95
CA TYR A 62 -28.40 -6.81 -13.63
C TYR A 62 -27.92 -5.56 -12.87
N THR A 63 -27.24 -5.70 -11.73
CA THR A 63 -26.74 -4.58 -10.92
C THR A 63 -25.29 -4.82 -10.49
N SER A 64 -24.47 -3.77 -10.46
CA SER A 64 -23.07 -3.84 -10.03
C SER A 64 -22.77 -2.74 -9.02
N LEU A 65 -21.82 -3.00 -8.12
CA LEU A 65 -21.27 -1.99 -7.21
C LEU A 65 -20.15 -1.25 -7.93
N VAL A 66 -20.25 0.08 -7.97
CA VAL A 66 -19.23 0.95 -8.53
C VAL A 66 -18.70 1.82 -7.39
N ALA A 67 -17.43 1.61 -7.03
CA ALA A 67 -16.73 2.52 -6.15
C ALA A 67 -16.31 3.75 -6.95
N PHE A 68 -16.82 4.92 -6.58
CA PHE A 68 -16.34 6.19 -7.10
C PHE A 68 -15.24 6.69 -6.16
N ASP A 69 -13.99 6.71 -6.63
CA ASP A 69 -12.88 7.31 -5.89
C ASP A 69 -12.84 8.82 -6.17
N VAL A 70 -12.77 9.62 -5.11
CA VAL A 70 -12.83 11.08 -5.23
C VAL A 70 -11.44 11.61 -5.59
N ILE A 71 -11.41 12.33 -6.70
CA ILE A 71 -10.25 12.87 -7.41
C ILE A 71 -9.37 13.78 -6.51
N PRO A 72 -8.04 13.76 -6.69
CA PRO A 72 -7.02 14.30 -5.78
C PRO A 72 -7.24 15.73 -5.25
N ILE A 73 -6.88 15.89 -3.97
CA ILE A 73 -7.00 17.12 -3.16
C ILE A 73 -6.10 18.27 -3.64
N ARG A 74 -5.11 18.04 -4.53
CA ARG A 74 -4.15 19.06 -4.95
C ARG A 74 -4.40 19.58 -6.38
N PRO A 75 -4.64 20.90 -6.56
CA PRO A 75 -4.57 21.57 -7.86
C PRO A 75 -3.17 21.44 -8.48
N GLY A 76 -3.08 21.09 -9.77
CA GLY A 76 -1.80 20.76 -10.43
C GLY A 76 -0.78 21.90 -10.53
N ASP A 77 -1.19 23.12 -10.22
CA ASP A 77 -0.44 24.38 -10.24
C ASP A 77 0.16 24.77 -8.87
N GLU A 78 -0.10 23.99 -7.82
CA GLU A 78 0.41 24.28 -6.48
C GLU A 78 1.86 23.80 -6.29
N ARG A 79 2.74 24.69 -5.82
CA ARG A 79 4.16 24.38 -5.58
C ARG A 79 4.32 23.26 -4.55
N LEU A 80 5.13 22.27 -4.89
CA LEU A 80 5.43 21.14 -4.03
C LEU A 80 6.53 21.52 -3.03
N TYR A 81 6.17 21.71 -1.76
CA TYR A 81 7.13 21.89 -0.68
C TYR A 81 7.51 20.53 -0.09
N SER A 82 8.75 20.10 -0.33
CA SER A 82 9.33 18.95 0.36
C SER A 82 9.94 19.41 1.68
N HIS A 83 9.54 18.79 2.78
CA HIS A 83 10.18 18.96 4.08
C HIS A 83 10.58 17.60 4.61
N ALA A 84 11.71 17.54 5.31
CA ALA A 84 12.08 16.32 6.03
C ALA A 84 11.04 16.09 7.12
N LEU A 85 10.37 14.94 7.08
CA LEU A 85 9.49 14.50 8.16
C LEU A 85 10.35 13.95 9.30
N GLU A 86 9.93 14.24 10.53
CA GLU A 86 10.54 13.65 11.71
C GLU A 86 10.32 12.13 11.70
N THR A 87 11.37 11.36 11.98
CA THR A 87 11.29 9.90 11.99
C THR A 87 10.43 9.44 13.15
N ASN A 88 9.23 8.94 12.85
CA ASN A 88 8.34 8.37 13.87
C ASN A 88 8.88 6.98 14.29
N LEU A 89 9.54 6.93 15.45
CA LEU A 89 10.15 5.72 15.99
C LEU A 89 9.08 4.87 16.73
N PRO A 90 9.09 3.53 16.57
CA PRO A 90 8.22 2.64 17.35
C PRO A 90 8.43 2.82 18.86
N HIS A 91 7.39 2.54 19.64
CA HIS A 91 7.47 2.67 21.10
C HIS A 91 8.60 1.77 21.67
N GLY A 92 9.53 2.39 22.41
CA GLY A 92 10.68 1.71 23.02
C GLY A 92 11.97 1.72 22.19
N TRP A 93 11.99 2.34 21.02
CA TRP A 93 13.24 2.54 20.25
C TRP A 93 14.03 3.75 20.73
N ASP A 94 15.35 3.58 20.87
CA ASP A 94 16.28 4.67 21.19
C ASP A 94 16.60 5.47 19.91
N PRO A 95 16.29 6.78 19.85
CA PRO A 95 16.60 7.63 18.70
C PRO A 95 18.09 7.64 18.33
N THR A 96 18.98 7.47 19.31
CA THR A 96 20.43 7.52 19.10
C THR A 96 20.96 6.28 18.39
N ALA A 97 20.30 5.13 18.54
CA ALA A 97 20.66 3.88 17.87
C ALA A 97 20.31 3.90 16.36
N VAL A 98 19.32 4.71 15.96
CA VAL A 98 18.81 4.79 14.59
C VAL A 98 19.37 5.99 13.83
N SER A 99 19.88 7.01 14.54
CA SER A 99 20.48 8.22 13.97
C SER A 99 21.91 8.05 13.44
N GLY A 100 22.48 6.84 13.48
CA GLY A 100 23.84 6.56 13.02
C GLY A 100 23.87 5.82 11.69
N LEU A 101 24.76 6.21 10.78
CA LEU A 101 25.11 5.38 9.61
C LEU A 101 25.40 3.95 10.08
N GLY A 102 24.87 2.95 9.37
CA GLY A 102 25.00 1.55 9.76
C GLY A 102 26.43 1.17 10.08
N GLN A 103 26.62 0.51 11.23
CA GLN A 103 27.91 -0.05 11.65
C GLN A 103 28.32 -1.14 10.64
N GLY A 104 29.09 -0.77 9.62
CA GLY A 104 29.57 -1.70 8.61
C GLY A 104 30.49 -2.75 9.24
N ALA A 105 30.39 -4.01 8.81
CA ALA A 105 31.21 -5.12 9.30
C ALA A 105 32.68 -5.08 8.83
N THR A 106 33.14 -3.95 8.32
CA THR A 106 34.50 -3.73 7.83
C THR A 106 35.24 -2.85 8.84
N ALA A 107 36.53 -3.13 9.08
CA ALA A 107 37.39 -2.29 9.93
C ALA A 107 37.67 -0.93 9.28
N GLY A 108 36.64 -0.10 9.06
CA GLY A 108 36.70 1.19 8.36
C GLY A 108 37.75 2.14 8.94
N PRO A 109 37.79 2.35 10.27
CA PRO A 109 38.80 3.20 10.90
C PRO A 109 40.24 2.75 10.62
N LEU A 110 40.49 1.43 10.57
CA LEU A 110 41.81 0.88 10.28
C LEU A 110 42.23 1.15 8.82
N HIS A 111 41.33 0.94 7.86
CA HIS A 111 41.61 1.20 6.45
C HIS A 111 41.85 2.70 6.19
N ILE A 112 41.11 3.59 6.85
CA ILE A 112 41.32 5.04 6.75
C ILE A 112 42.69 5.42 7.33
N ALA A 113 43.05 4.91 8.50
CA ALA A 113 44.35 5.17 9.11
C ALA A 113 45.51 4.67 8.24
N LEU A 114 45.39 3.45 7.68
CA LEU A 114 46.39 2.89 6.77
C LEU A 114 46.51 3.71 5.48
N GLY A 115 45.38 4.09 4.88
CA GLY A 115 45.36 4.96 3.70
C GLY A 115 46.01 6.32 3.96
N LEU A 116 45.77 6.91 5.13
CA LEU A 116 46.41 8.16 5.55
C LEU A 116 47.93 8.01 5.67
N CYS A 117 48.41 6.92 6.30
CA CYS A 117 49.84 6.62 6.40
C CYS A 117 50.52 6.46 5.03
N VAL A 118 49.84 5.80 4.08
CA VAL A 118 50.35 5.65 2.71
C VAL A 118 50.39 7.00 2.00
N LEU A 119 49.36 7.84 2.16
CA LEU A 119 49.31 9.17 1.56
C LEU A 119 50.41 10.10 2.08
N THR A 120 50.68 10.10 3.39
CA THR A 120 51.75 10.93 3.97
C THR A 120 53.14 10.47 3.53
N LEU A 121 53.36 9.16 3.44
CA LEU A 121 54.61 8.59 2.94
C LEU A 121 54.84 8.92 1.45
N ALA A 122 53.79 8.79 0.62
CA ALA A 122 53.85 9.14 -0.80
C ALA A 122 54.12 10.64 -1.01
N ALA A 123 53.48 11.51 -0.22
CA ALA A 123 53.73 12.95 -0.26
C ALA A 123 55.17 13.30 0.13
N GLY A 124 55.72 12.65 1.16
CA GLY A 124 57.11 12.81 1.59
C GLY A 124 58.12 12.37 0.52
N LEU A 125 57.89 11.23 -0.12
CA LEU A 125 58.74 10.76 -1.23
C LEU A 125 58.66 11.70 -2.45
N PHE A 126 57.47 12.25 -2.74
CA PHE A 126 57.28 13.16 -3.86
C PHE A 126 58.00 14.49 -3.66
N THR A 127 57.99 15.05 -2.45
CA THR A 127 58.71 16.29 -2.12
C THR A 127 60.21 16.08 -2.10
N PHE A 128 60.70 14.98 -1.53
CA PHE A 128 62.12 14.61 -1.56
C PHE A 128 62.63 14.36 -2.99
N GLY A 129 61.88 13.60 -3.80
CA GLY A 129 62.25 13.32 -5.18
C GLY A 129 62.23 14.57 -6.08
N LYS A 130 61.41 15.58 -5.75
CA LYS A 130 61.45 16.89 -6.43
C LYS A 130 62.68 17.69 -6.02
N LEU A 131 63.05 17.69 -4.74
CA LEU A 131 64.19 18.43 -4.23
C LEU A 131 65.52 17.85 -4.73
N ASP A 132 65.64 16.52 -4.75
CA ASP A 132 66.83 15.82 -5.25
C ASP A 132 67.03 16.04 -6.76
N ARG A 133 65.94 16.04 -7.55
CA ARG A 133 66.00 16.40 -8.98
C ARG A 133 66.32 17.88 -9.24
N ALA A 134 66.01 18.78 -8.31
CA ALA A 134 66.35 20.19 -8.41
C ALA A 134 67.84 20.46 -8.09
N LEU A 135 68.44 19.64 -7.22
CA LEU A 135 69.87 19.70 -6.87
C LEU A 135 70.76 18.91 -7.84
N ALA A 136 70.22 17.85 -8.45
CA ALA A 136 70.83 17.17 -9.58
C ALA A 136 70.74 18.04 -10.84
N GLY A 137 71.67 19.00 -10.96
CA GLY A 137 71.82 19.86 -12.14
C GLY A 137 71.88 19.08 -13.47
N PRO A 138 71.61 19.75 -14.61
CA PRO A 138 71.37 19.08 -15.88
C PRO A 138 72.56 18.18 -16.27
N ARG A 139 72.32 16.87 -16.34
CA ARG A 139 73.31 15.92 -16.85
C ARG A 139 73.68 16.31 -18.28
N ARG A 140 74.87 16.89 -18.45
CA ARG A 140 75.49 17.09 -19.76
C ARG A 140 75.56 15.72 -20.46
N ARG A 141 74.78 15.57 -21.54
CA ARG A 141 75.02 14.52 -22.54
C ARG A 141 76.35 14.85 -23.22
N GLY A 142 77.36 14.03 -22.96
CA GLY A 142 78.53 13.92 -23.84
C GLY A 142 78.14 13.14 -25.11
N PRO A 143 78.95 13.29 -26.18
CA PRO A 143 78.57 13.09 -27.58
C PRO A 143 78.12 11.66 -27.94
#